data_AF-V6LX99-F1
#
_entry.id   AF-V6LX99-F1
#
_cell.length_a   1.000
_cell.length_b   1.000
_cell.length_c   1.000
_cell.angle_alpha   90.00
_cell.angle_beta   90.00
_cell.angle_gamma   90.00
#
_symmetry.space_group_name_H-M   'P 1'
#
loop_
_entity.id
_entity.type
_entity.pdbx_description
1 polymer ?
#
loop_
_entity_poly.entity_id
_entity_poly.type
_entity_poly.pdbx_seq_one_letter_code
_entity_poly.pdbx_strand_id
1 'polypeptide(L)'
;MIPDYSDIKAPIWTKAEEQLLFDYVMAHGLAKGYVSWVNIKEVFPDRSLAQCTSKLFRMRQNPDRYNFRKAIRKARNREHPKQEISVGILQEILRSMQ
;
A
#
# COMPACT_ATOMS: atom_id res chain seq x y z
N MET A 1 30.32 20.59 24.48
CA MET A 1 30.65 20.00 23.17
C MET A 1 29.34 19.52 22.56
N ILE A 2 28.81 20.21 21.56
CA ILE A 2 27.56 19.78 20.87
C ILE A 2 28.00 18.80 19.79
N PRO A 3 27.48 17.56 19.74
CA PRO A 3 27.86 16.62 18.71
C PRO A 3 27.46 17.16 17.34
N ASP A 4 28.42 17.21 16.42
CA ASP A 4 28.18 17.56 15.03
C ASP A 4 27.57 16.33 14.33
N TYR A 5 26.26 16.38 14.10
CA TYR A 5 25.51 15.33 13.43
C TYR A 5 25.48 15.49 11.90
N SER A 6 26.23 16.45 11.34
CA SER A 6 26.22 16.75 9.90
C SER A 6 26.72 15.60 9.01
N ASP A 7 27.48 14.65 9.56
CA ASP A 7 27.99 13.47 8.85
C ASP A 7 27.11 12.22 8.94
N ILE A 8 25.96 12.27 9.64
CA ILE A 8 25.01 11.16 9.61
C ILE A 8 24.25 11.19 8.29
N LYS A 9 24.87 10.65 7.23
CA LYS A 9 24.16 10.34 5.99
C LYS A 9 22.98 9.46 6.34
N ALA A 10 21.76 9.96 6.06
CA ALA A 10 20.56 9.16 6.20
C ALA A 10 20.77 7.83 5.44
N PRO A 11 20.58 6.67 6.09
CA PRO A 11 20.92 5.40 5.47
C PRO A 11 20.17 5.25 4.15
N ILE A 12 20.93 5.04 3.07
CA ILE A 12 20.41 4.95 1.71
C ILE A 12 19.38 3.82 1.69
N TRP A 13 18.21 4.07 1.12
CA TRP A 13 17.20 3.03 0.92
C TRP A 13 17.55 2.26 -0.34
N THR A 14 17.77 0.96 -0.20
CA THR A 14 17.97 0.06 -1.32
C THR A 14 16.65 -0.24 -2.04
N LYS A 15 16.74 -0.71 -3.28
CA LYS A 15 15.54 -1.12 -4.04
C LYS A 15 14.78 -2.26 -3.35
N ALA A 16 15.50 -3.15 -2.67
CA ALA A 16 14.92 -4.26 -1.93
C ALA A 16 14.15 -3.77 -0.70
N GLU A 17 14.71 -2.85 0.09
CA GLU A 17 14.01 -2.25 1.23
C GLU A 17 12.77 -1.45 0.79
N GLU A 18 12.85 -0.74 -0.34
CA GLU A 18 11.69 -0.04 -0.90
C GLU A 18 10.59 -1.01 -1.32
N GLN A 19 10.95 -2.13 -1.97
CA GLN A 19 9.99 -3.16 -2.34
C GLN A 19 9.35 -3.79 -1.10
N LEU A 20 10.15 -4.11 -0.08
CA LEU A 20 9.67 -4.66 1.18
C LEU A 20 8.71 -3.70 1.89
N LEU A 21 9.00 -2.40 1.88
CA LEU A 21 8.12 -1.38 2.45
C LEU A 21 6.82 -1.26 1.64
N PHE A 22 6.90 -1.35 0.32
CA PHE A 22 5.71 -1.37 -0.54
C PHE A 22 4.82 -2.57 -0.20
N ASP A 23 5.39 -3.78 -0.14
CA ASP A 23 4.64 -5.02 0.13
C ASP A 23 4.01 -5.00 1.52
N TYR A 24 4.75 -4.53 2.54
CA TYR A 24 4.22 -4.32 3.88
C TYR A 24 2.99 -3.40 3.90
N VAL A 25 3.07 -2.27 3.20
CA VAL A 25 1.96 -1.30 3.11
C VAL A 25 0.75 -1.88 2.38
N MET A 26 0.99 -2.68 1.33
CA MET A 26 -0.07 -3.39 0.61
C MET A 26 -0.76 -4.43 1.50
N ALA A 27 -0.03 -5.14 2.35
CA ALA A 27 -0.57 -6.16 3.25
C ALA A 27 -1.30 -5.56 4.48
N HIS A 28 -0.78 -4.48 5.06
CA HIS A 28 -1.23 -4.00 6.38
C HIS A 28 -1.94 -2.64 6.37
N GLY A 29 -2.13 -2.01 5.20
CA GLY A 29 -2.44 -0.58 5.19
C GLY A 29 -3.46 -0.03 4.23
N LEU A 30 -4.10 -0.87 3.41
CA LEU A 30 -4.81 -0.34 2.24
C LEU A 30 -6.29 -0.69 2.12
N ALA A 31 -6.81 -1.65 2.89
CA ALA A 31 -8.25 -1.88 2.99
C ALA A 31 -8.98 -0.78 3.80
N LYS A 32 -8.30 -0.15 4.78
CA LYS A 32 -8.91 0.78 5.75
C LYS A 32 -8.52 2.25 5.58
N GLY A 33 -7.72 2.60 4.56
CA GLY A 33 -7.27 3.97 4.30
C GLY A 33 -6.09 4.45 5.16
N TYR A 34 -5.57 3.64 6.07
CA TYR A 34 -4.40 3.93 6.90
C TYR A 34 -3.47 2.72 7.00
N VAL A 35 -2.16 2.97 7.11
CA VAL A 35 -1.15 1.93 7.29
C VAL A 35 -1.04 1.55 8.76
N SER A 36 -1.27 0.27 9.08
CA SER A 36 -0.91 -0.28 10.38
C SER A 36 0.61 -0.47 10.46
N TRP A 37 1.24 0.12 11.48
CA TRP A 37 2.69 0.08 11.67
C TRP A 37 3.13 -0.87 12.80
N VAL A 38 2.21 -1.66 13.36
CA VAL A 38 2.45 -2.45 14.59
C VAL A 38 3.68 -3.36 14.45
N ASN A 39 3.83 -4.01 13.29
CA ASN A 39 4.91 -4.99 13.07
C ASN A 39 6.08 -4.42 12.27
N ILE A 40 6.17 -3.10 12.07
CA ILE A 40 7.19 -2.51 11.19
C ILE A 40 8.61 -2.78 11.71
N LYS A 41 8.78 -2.93 13.03
CA LYS A 41 10.06 -3.20 13.67
C LYS A 41 10.58 -4.62 13.45
N GLU A 42 9.69 -5.57 13.22
CA GLU A 42 10.06 -6.94 12.83
C GLU A 42 10.58 -6.98 11.40
N VAL A 43 10.01 -6.14 10.52
CA VAL A 43 10.36 -6.06 9.10
C VAL A 43 11.59 -5.19 8.87
N PHE A 44 11.72 -4.10 9.62
CA PHE A 44 12.82 -3.16 9.55
C PHE A 44 13.42 -2.93 10.95
N PRO A 45 14.27 -3.84 11.45
CA PRO A 45 14.90 -3.67 12.76
C PRO A 45 15.78 -2.42 12.81
N ASP A 46 16.53 -2.18 11.73
CA ASP A 46 17.49 -1.08 11.61
C ASP A 46 16.87 0.26 11.19
N ARG A 47 15.56 0.29 10.91
CA ARG A 47 14.86 1.54 10.57
C ARG A 47 13.94 1.97 11.70
N SER A 48 13.89 3.27 11.93
CA SER A 48 12.87 3.85 12.80
C SER A 48 11.55 3.99 12.06
N LEU A 49 10.45 4.02 12.81
CA LEU A 49 9.12 4.30 12.25
C LEU A 49 9.12 5.60 11.44
N ALA A 50 9.76 6.65 11.96
CA ALA A 50 9.89 7.94 11.28
C ALA A 50 10.61 7.84 9.93
N GLN A 51 11.62 6.97 9.82
CA GLN A 51 12.30 6.72 8.55
C GLN A 51 11.39 5.99 7.55
N CYS A 52 10.65 4.97 8.01
CA CYS A 52 9.70 4.24 7.17
C CYS A 52 8.55 5.13 6.67
N THR A 53 7.98 5.97 7.54
CA THR A 53 6.89 6.89 7.16
C THR A 53 7.36 7.96 6.18
N SER A 54 8.53 8.58 6.45
CA SER A 54 9.14 9.55 5.56
C SER A 54 9.46 8.93 4.19
N LYS A 55 9.95 7.69 4.17
CA LYS A 55 10.21 6.98 2.92
C LYS A 55 8.93 6.69 2.14
N LEU A 56 7.90 6.17 2.81
CA LEU A 56 6.62 5.88 2.18
C LEU A 56 6.01 7.14 1.55
N PHE A 57 6.10 8.29 2.23
CA PHE A 57 5.64 9.56 1.69
C PHE A 57 6.35 9.91 0.36
N ARG A 58 7.67 9.77 0.30
CA ARG A 58 8.45 9.99 -0.94
C ARG A 58 8.10 8.98 -2.03
N MET A 59 7.89 7.70 -1.69
CA MET A 59 7.50 6.68 -2.67
C MET A 59 6.14 6.97 -3.30
N ARG A 60 5.17 7.48 -2.52
CA ARG A 60 3.84 7.87 -3.03
C ARG A 60 3.88 9.03 -4.04
N GLN A 61 4.93 9.86 -3.98
CA GLN A 61 5.15 10.96 -4.92
C GLN A 61 5.82 10.51 -6.23
N ASN A 62 6.32 9.27 -6.31
CA ASN A 62 6.96 8.73 -7.50
C ASN A 62 6.13 7.57 -8.09
N PRO A 63 5.08 7.91 -8.86
CA PRO A 63 4.15 6.92 -9.41
C PRO A 63 4.75 6.02 -10.49
N ASP A 64 5.86 6.44 -11.11
CA ASP A 64 6.55 5.66 -12.15
C ASP A 64 7.15 4.38 -11.57
N ARG A 65 7.65 4.46 -10.34
CA ARG A 65 8.31 3.34 -9.68
C ARG A 65 7.37 2.54 -8.78
N TYR A 66 6.48 3.22 -8.06
CA TYR A 66 5.52 2.59 -7.14
C TYR A 66 4.13 3.19 -7.30
N ASN A 67 3.31 2.62 -8.19
CA ASN A 67 1.95 3.10 -8.42
C ASN A 67 0.97 2.52 -7.38
N PHE A 68 1.01 3.07 -6.16
CA PHE A 68 0.12 2.65 -5.06
C PHE A 68 -1.36 2.70 -5.47
N ARG A 69 -1.81 3.76 -6.15
CA ARG A 69 -3.23 3.90 -6.58
C ARG A 69 -3.66 2.74 -7.48
N LYS A 70 -2.86 2.40 -8.50
CA LYS A 70 -3.15 1.30 -9.42
C LYS A 70 -3.11 -0.05 -8.70
N ALA A 71 -2.12 -0.25 -7.82
CA ALA A 71 -1.98 -1.47 -7.03
C ALA A 71 -3.18 -1.69 -6.11
N ILE A 72 -3.62 -0.65 -5.40
CA ILE A 72 -4.82 -0.66 -4.55
C ILE A 72 -6.07 -0.99 -5.36
N ARG A 73 -6.28 -0.30 -6.49
CA ARG A 73 -7.44 -0.56 -7.36
C ARG A 73 -7.47 -2.02 -7.83
N LYS A 74 -6.29 -2.56 -8.19
CA LYS A 74 -6.15 -3.95 -8.62
C LYS A 74 -6.43 -4.92 -7.48
N ALA A 75 -5.95 -4.65 -6.27
CA ALA A 75 -6.21 -5.47 -5.09
C ALA A 75 -7.72 -5.49 -4.75
N ARG A 76 -8.36 -4.31 -4.70
CA ARG A 76 -9.81 -4.21 -4.44
C ARG A 76 -10.66 -4.96 -5.45
N ASN A 77 -10.33 -4.86 -6.74
CA ASN A 77 -11.06 -5.59 -7.79
C ASN A 77 -10.89 -7.12 -7.69
N ARG A 78 -9.83 -7.62 -7.05
CA ARG A 78 -9.66 -9.05 -6.78
C ARG A 78 -10.53 -9.52 -5.61
N GLU A 79 -10.62 -8.72 -4.55
CA GLU A 79 -11.46 -9.03 -3.38
C GLU A 79 -12.95 -8.89 -3.67
N HIS A 80 -13.33 -7.88 -4.45
CA HIS A 80 -14.70 -7.64 -4.90
C HIS A 80 -14.71 -7.57 -6.42
N PRO A 81 -14.69 -8.74 -7.11
CA PRO A 81 -14.92 -8.76 -8.54
C PRO A 81 -16.25 -8.09 -8.83
N LYS A 82 -16.32 -7.33 -9.93
CA LYS A 82 -17.60 -6.77 -10.37
C LYS A 82 -18.59 -7.93 -10.48
N GLN A 83 -19.68 -7.85 -9.72
CA GLN A 83 -20.78 -8.79 -9.85
C GLN A 83 -21.41 -8.54 -11.21
N GLU A 84 -21.10 -9.41 -12.18
CA GLU A 84 -21.83 -9.45 -13.43
C GLU A 84 -23.18 -10.09 -13.13
N ILE A 85 -24.23 -9.25 -13.07
CA ILE A 85 -25.59 -9.76 -12.99
C ILE A 85 -25.85 -10.46 -14.33
N SER A 86 -26.05 -11.77 -14.29
CA SER A 86 -26.38 -12.56 -15.47
C SER A 86 -27.64 -11.98 -16.13
N VAL A 87 -27.60 -11.85 -17.45
CA VAL A 87 -28.75 -11.41 -18.25
C VAL A 87 -29.99 -12.28 -17.99
N GLY A 88 -29.80 -13.57 -17.68
CA GLY A 88 -30.88 -14.47 -17.31
C GLY A 88 -31.63 -14.03 -16.04
N ILE A 89 -30.89 -13.56 -15.02
CA ILE A 89 -31.48 -13.06 -13.76
C ILE A 89 -32.31 -11.80 -14.03
N LEU A 90 -31.82 -10.90 -14.89
CA LEU A 90 -32.56 -9.69 -15.28
C LEU A 90 -33.86 -10.03 -16.01
N GLN A 91 -33.82 -11.03 -16.90
CA GLN A 91 -35.00 -11.50 -17.62
C GLN A 91 -36.04 -12.12 -16.69
N GLU A 92 -35.59 -12.85 -15.66
CA GLU A 92 -36.47 -13.46 -14.66
C GLU A 92 -37.14 -12.41 -13.76
N ILE A 93 -36.39 -11.40 -13.31
CA ILE A 93 -36.95 -10.27 -12.55
C ILE A 93 -38.01 -9.53 -13.38
N LEU A 94 -37.72 -9.25 -14.66
CA LEU A 94 -38.67 -8.59 -15.56
C LEU A 94 -39.96 -9.41 -15.77
N ARG A 95 -39.86 -10.74 -15.86
CA ARG A 95 -41.04 -11.62 -15.95
C ARG A 95 -41.86 -11.64 -14.67
N SER A 96 -41.23 -11.55 -13.50
CA SER A 96 -41.93 -11.54 -12.22
C SER A 96 -42.64 -10.21 -11.88
N MET A 97 -42.40 -9.15 -12.66
CA MET A 97 -43.05 -7.84 -12.52
C MET A 97 -44.27 -7.65 -13.45
N GLN A 98 -44.65 -8.67 -14.22
CA GLN A 98 -45.84 -8.72 -15.07
C GLN A 98 -46.93 -9.57 -14.42
#